data_AF-A0A966J7U7-F1
#
_entry.id   AF-A0A966J7U7-F1
#
_cell.length_a   1.000
_cell.length_b   1.000
_cell.length_c   1.000
_cell.angle_alpha   90.00
_cell.angle_beta   90.00
_cell.angle_gamma   90.00
#
_symmetry.space_group_name_H-M   'P 1'
#
loop_
_entity.id
_entity.type
_entity.pdbx_description
1 polymer ?
#
loop_
_entity_poly.entity_id
_entity_poly.type
_entity_poly.pdbx_seq_one_letter_code
_entity_poly.pdbx_strand_id
1 'polypeptide(L)' 'EQRGHGIGKALLMHLAHVAVQRGCGRLEWSVLDWNVDAIGFYEKLGARAQDEWTVYRVTGDALTHLASGQAGHE' A
#
# COMPACT_ATOMS: atom_id res chain seq x y z
N GLU A 1 -6.84 0.47 24.22
CA GLU A 1 -5.75 0.40 23.22
C GLU A 1 -5.36 -1.04 22.96
N GLN A 2 -4.92 -1.39 21.74
CA GLN A 2 -4.51 -2.77 21.37
C GLN A 2 -3.13 -2.84 20.68
N ARG A 3 -2.35 -1.75 20.71
CA ARG A 3 -0.99 -1.72 20.16
C ARG A 3 -0.06 -2.60 20.99
N GLY A 4 1.01 -3.11 20.39
CA GLY A 4 2.00 -3.94 21.10
C GLY A 4 1.59 -5.40 21.38
N HIS A 5 0.34 -5.79 21.12
CA HIS A 5 -0.17 -7.15 21.38
C HIS A 5 0.14 -8.15 20.24
N GLY A 6 0.98 -7.79 19.27
CA GLY A 6 1.33 -8.66 18.14
C GLY A 6 0.22 -8.87 17.10
N ILE A 7 -0.96 -8.27 17.27
CA ILE A 7 -2.12 -8.46 16.37
C ILE A 7 -1.78 -8.11 14.91
N GLY A 8 -1.12 -6.97 14.67
CA GLY A 8 -0.73 -6.57 13.32
C GLY A 8 0.25 -7.57 12.66
N LYS A 9 1.16 -8.14 13.45
CA LYS A 9 2.09 -9.18 12.98
C LYS A 9 1.34 -10.46 12.63
N ALA A 10 0.43 -10.90 13.50
CA ALA A 10 -0.38 -12.10 13.28
C ALA A 10 -1.24 -11.96 12.00
N LEU A 11 -1.84 -10.79 11.78
CA LEU A 11 -2.61 -10.49 10.57
C LEU A 11 -1.75 -10.62 9.30
N LEU A 12 -0.59 -9.94 9.25
CA LEU A 12 0.30 -9.99 8.09
C LEU A 12 0.86 -11.40 7.84
N MET A 13 1.20 -12.14 8.90
CA MET A 13 1.62 -13.54 8.78
C MET A 13 0.53 -14.42 8.17
N HIS A 14 -0.72 -14.23 8.58
CA HIS A 14 -1.84 -14.97 8.01
C HIS A 14 -2.05 -14.64 6.53
N LEU A 15 -1.98 -13.36 6.15
CA LEU A 15 -2.06 -12.95 4.74
C LEU A 15 -0.91 -13.52 3.89
N ALA A 16 0.32 -13.51 4.41
CA ALA A 16 1.46 -14.11 3.74
C ALA A 16 1.28 -15.63 3.54
N HIS A 17 0.74 -16.33 4.54
CA HIS A 17 0.40 -17.75 4.41
C HIS A 17 -0.60 -17.99 3.28
N VAL A 18 -1.67 -17.20 3.21
CA VAL A 18 -2.67 -17.29 2.14
C VAL A 18 -2.05 -16.99 0.77
N ALA A 19 -1.19 -15.98 0.67
CA ALA A 19 -0.50 -15.64 -0.57
C ALA A 19 0.35 -16.81 -1.09
N VAL A 20 1.14 -17.43 -0.22
CA VAL A 20 1.95 -18.61 -0.57
C VAL A 20 1.09 -19.80 -0.99
N GLN A 21 0.03 -20.10 -0.22
CA GLN A 21 -0.92 -21.19 -0.56
C GLN A 21 -1.56 -21.02 -1.94
N ARG A 22 -1.74 -19.78 -2.39
CA ARG A 22 -2.35 -19.44 -3.69
C ARG A 22 -1.33 -19.25 -4.82
N GLY A 23 -0.03 -19.45 -4.56
CA GLY A 23 1.03 -19.23 -5.54
C GLY A 23 1.22 -17.75 -5.92
N CYS A 24 0.83 -16.82 -5.05
CA CYS A 24 1.08 -15.39 -5.25
C CYS A 24 2.57 -15.07 -5.06
N GLY A 25 3.14 -14.28 -5.98
CA GLY A 25 4.56 -13.91 -5.92
C GLY A 25 4.91 -12.83 -4.88
N ARG A 26 3.93 -12.10 -4.34
CA ARG A 26 4.16 -10.99 -3.40
C ARG A 26 2.91 -10.62 -2.59
N LEU A 27 3.14 -9.89 -1.50
CA LEU A 27 2.14 -9.17 -0.70
C LEU A 27 2.54 -7.69 -0.69
N GLU A 28 1.67 -6.81 -1.18
CA GLU A 28 1.93 -5.36 -1.29
C GLU A 28 0.84 -4.55 -0.61
N TRP A 29 1.23 -3.42 -0.01
CA TRP A 29 0.32 -2.45 0.61
C TRP A 29 0.95 -1.06 0.62
N SER A 30 0.13 -0.02 0.84
CA SER A 30 0.61 1.35 0.98
C SER A 30 0.74 1.75 2.45
N VAL A 31 1.74 2.57 2.74
CA VAL A 31 1.95 3.24 4.02
C VAL A 31 2.21 4.72 3.75
N LEU A 32 1.80 5.59 4.66
CA LEU A 32 2.17 7.01 4.57
C LEU A 32 3.67 7.14 4.83
N ASP A 33 4.35 7.90 3.98
CA ASP A 33 5.81 8.08 3.97
C ASP A 33 6.36 8.64 5.30
N TRP A 34 5.57 9.44 6.00
CA TRP A 34 5.94 9.99 7.30
C TRP A 34 5.74 9.03 8.48
N ASN A 35 5.10 7.87 8.29
CA ASN A 35 4.78 6.94 9.38
C ASN A 35 5.96 6.02 9.70
N VAL A 36 7.00 6.60 10.30
CA VAL A 36 8.26 5.92 10.63
C VAL A 36 8.07 4.66 11.48
N ASP A 37 7.09 4.66 12.40
CA ASP A 37 6.81 3.51 13.26
C ASP A 37 6.24 2.33 12.46
N ALA A 38 5.31 2.61 11.54
CA ALA A 38 4.74 1.59 10.67
C ALA A 38 5.79 1.07 9.67
N ILE A 39 6.58 1.98 9.08
CA ILE A 39 7.66 1.63 8.16
C ILE A 39 8.66 0.68 8.84
N GLY A 40 9.19 1.07 10.01
CA GLY A 40 10.14 0.23 10.74
C GLY A 40 9.53 -1.10 11.20
N PHE A 41 8.23 -1.14 11.50
CA PHE A 41 7.53 -2.40 11.75
C PHE A 41 7.49 -3.31 10.51
N TYR A 42 7.18 -2.78 9.33
CA TYR A 42 7.13 -3.55 8.08
C TYR A 42 8.51 -4.01 7.61
N GLU A 43 9.54 -3.16 7.74
CA GLU A 43 10.93 -3.51 7.40
C GLU A 43 11.45 -4.68 8.24
N LYS A 44 11.11 -4.72 9.54
CA LYS A 44 11.41 -5.85 10.44
C LYS A 44 10.73 -7.16 10.01
N LEU A 45 9.65 -7.10 9.23
CA LEU A 45 8.99 -8.26 8.65
C LEU A 45 9.54 -8.64 7.27
N GLY A 46 10.56 -7.92 6.77
CA GLY A 46 11.18 -8.17 5.47
C GLY A 46 10.58 -7.37 4.32
N ALA A 47 9.62 -6.47 4.57
CA ALA A 47 9.10 -5.58 3.53
C ALA A 47 10.17 -4.58 3.07
N ARG A 48 10.03 -4.08 1.85
CA ARG A 48 10.89 -3.05 1.24
C ARG A 48 10.01 -2.02 0.54
N ALA A 49 10.33 -0.73 0.72
CA ALA A 49 9.69 0.33 -0.05
C ALA A 49 9.97 0.16 -1.55
N GLN A 50 9.01 0.53 -2.38
CA GLN A 50 9.17 0.63 -3.83
C GLN A 50 9.26 2.12 -4.16
N ASP A 51 10.46 2.68 -4.08
CA ASP A 51 10.75 4.12 -4.19
C ASP A 51 11.01 4.60 -5.63
N GLU A 52 11.15 3.67 -6.57
CA GLU A 52 11.31 3.95 -8.00
C GLU A 52 10.01 4.42 -8.68
N TRP A 53 8.85 4.22 -8.05
CA TRP A 53 7.53 4.47 -8.65
C TRP A 53 6.73 5.52 -7.86
N THR A 54 6.35 6.61 -8.54
CA THR A 54 5.44 7.62 -7.98
C THR A 54 3.99 7.27 -8.27
N VAL A 55 3.14 7.26 -7.24
CA VAL A 55 1.70 7.04 -7.41
C VAL A 55 1.03 8.33 -7.91
N TYR A 56 0.48 8.30 -9.12
CA TYR A 56 -0.40 9.35 -9.63
C TYR A 56 -1.87 9.01 -9.34
N ARG A 57 -2.68 10.03 -9.09
CA ARG A 57 -4.11 9.86 -8.81
C ARG A 57 -4.91 11.01 -9.43
N VAL A 58 -5.98 10.67 -10.14
CA VAL A 58 -7.00 11.61 -10.60
C VAL A 58 -8.29 11.33 -9.82
N THR A 59 -8.83 12.35 -9.16
CA THR A 59 -10.02 12.25 -8.29
C THR A 59 -10.91 13.47 -8.45
N GLY A 60 -12.18 13.35 -8.05
CA GLY A 60 -13.13 14.47 -8.06
C GLY A 60 -13.41 14.98 -9.48
N ASP A 61 -13.64 16.28 -9.61
CA ASP A 61 -14.02 16.90 -10.88
C ASP A 61 -12.99 16.69 -11.99
N ALA A 62 -11.70 16.62 -11.65
CA ALA A 62 -10.64 16.30 -12.61
C ALA A 62 -10.83 14.93 -13.27
N LEU A 63 -11.36 13.94 -12.54
CA LEU A 63 -11.68 12.63 -13.10
C LEU A 63 -12.89 12.71 -14.05
N THR A 64 -13.91 13.47 -13.67
CA THR A 64 -15.11 13.69 -14.50
C THR A 64 -14.74 14.41 -15.81
N HIS A 65 -13.92 15.46 -15.75
CA HIS A 65 -13.44 16.17 -16.94
C HIS A 65 -12.56 15.30 -17.85
N LEU A 66 -11.73 14.43 -17.27
CA LEU A 66 -10.95 13.47 -18.05
C LEU A 66 -11.86 12.48 -18.79
N ALA A 67 -12.91 11.98 -18.12
CA ALA A 67 -13.86 11.06 -18.72
C ALA A 67 -14.68 11.68 -19.87
N SER A 68 -14.95 12.99 -19.82
CA SER A 68 -15.67 13.71 -20.88
C SER A 68 -14.77 14.22 -22.02
N GLY A 69 -13.45 13.96 -22.00
CA GLY A 69 -12.51 14.47 -22.99
C GLY A 69 -12.23 15.98 -22.86
N GLN A 70 -12.58 16.57 -21.71
CA GLN A 70 -12.37 17.98 -21.37
C GLN A 70 -11.10 18.20 -20.55
N ALA A 71 -10.35 17.14 -20.24
CA ALA A 71 -9.04 17.27 -19.63
C ALA A 71 -8.04 17.81 -20.65
N GLY A 72 -7.72 19.10 -20.53
CA GLY A 72 -6.54 19.73 -21.11
C GLY A 72 -6.37 19.54 -22.63
N HIS A 73 -7.05 20.37 -23.42
CA HIS A 73 -6.36 20.94 -24.58
C HIS A 73 -5.60 22.17 -24.08
N GLU A 74 -4.29 22.20 -24.33
CA GLU A 74 -3.51 23.44 -24.27
C GLU A 74 -4.07 24.49 -25.24
#